data_AF-A0A6J4N1M0-F1
#
_entry.id   AF-A0A6J4N1M0-F1
#
_cell.length_a   1.000
_cell.length_b   1.000
_cell.length_c   1.000
_cell.angle_alpha   90.00
_cell.angle_beta   90.00
_cell.angle_gamma   90.00
#
_symmetry.space_group_name_H-M   'P 1'
#
loop_
_entity.id
_entity.type
_entity.pdbx_description
1 polymer ?
#
loop_
_entity_poly.entity_id
_entity_poly.type
_entity_poly.pdbx_seq_one_letter_code
_entity_poly.pdbx_strand_id
1 'polypeptide(L)'
;MRCLCAVLAAVAVAVATGGVAQAQETGVGYGGGTPGTASNFRLVGHSPLAGRGMNAAPAIYRNFVYVGNRTDASDYCAGGETQGCEHRRPGILIVDAEDPQEPEVVGEIGAPHAAQVGITTRELRVLPERKLLIVMTFRCSNALHACAPGTDAEFGYDLKFFDLSNPRQPRFISSYVPTSKAGMPVKPHEMHLWTDPVNRNRALLYLSTPSGSKDPARPNLLVVDISDVHAGGQVEHVAEANFNP
;
A
#
# COMPACT_ATOMS: atom_id res chain seq x y z
N MET A 1 -63.02 67.95 35.50
CA MET A 1 -61.76 67.99 34.70
C MET A 1 -61.66 66.63 34.01
N ARG A 2 -61.82 66.51 32.68
CA ARG A 2 -60.76 66.66 31.65
C ARG A 2 -59.47 65.94 32.10
N CYS A 3 -58.86 65.00 31.40
CA CYS A 3 -58.79 64.74 29.96
C CYS A 3 -58.36 63.29 29.69
N LEU A 4 -58.72 62.80 28.51
CA LEU A 4 -58.11 61.67 27.81
C LEU A 4 -56.57 61.73 27.80
N CYS A 5 -55.92 60.57 27.89
CA CYS A 5 -54.72 60.25 27.12
C CYS A 5 -54.82 58.80 26.64
N ALA A 6 -55.05 58.65 25.33
CA ALA A 6 -54.83 57.42 24.59
C ALA A 6 -53.33 57.21 24.40
N VAL A 7 -52.84 55.97 24.50
CA VAL A 7 -51.56 55.58 23.92
C VAL A 7 -51.74 54.29 23.15
N LEU A 8 -51.30 54.35 21.89
CA LEU A 8 -51.40 53.35 20.83
C LEU A 8 -50.78 52.00 21.21
N ALA A 9 -51.47 50.92 20.84
CA ALA A 9 -50.86 49.61 20.69
C ALA A 9 -50.09 49.56 19.36
N ALA A 10 -48.76 49.49 19.43
CA ALA A 10 -47.92 49.19 18.27
C ALA A 10 -47.86 47.67 18.08
N VAL A 11 -48.52 47.16 17.04
CA VAL A 11 -48.35 45.78 16.57
C VAL A 11 -47.04 45.72 15.79
N ALA A 12 -46.01 45.12 16.39
CA ALA A 12 -44.77 44.79 15.69
C ALA A 12 -45.01 43.51 14.87
N VAL A 13 -45.07 43.65 13.54
CA VAL A 13 -45.04 42.52 12.61
C VAL A 13 -43.61 41.98 12.61
N ALA A 14 -43.40 40.82 13.22
CA ALA A 14 -42.16 40.08 13.10
C ALA A 14 -42.06 39.48 11.69
N VAL A 15 -41.27 40.11 10.83
CA VAL A 15 -40.88 39.53 9.55
C VAL A 15 -39.88 38.41 9.84
N ALA A 16 -40.31 37.16 9.70
CA ALA A 16 -39.42 36.01 9.73
C ALA A 16 -38.49 36.07 8.51
N THR A 17 -37.29 36.60 8.69
CA THR A 17 -36.22 36.41 7.71
C THR A 17 -35.76 34.97 7.82
N GLY A 18 -36.14 34.16 6.84
CA GLY A 18 -35.60 32.82 6.65
C GLY A 18 -34.09 32.93 6.47
N GLY A 19 -33.35 32.66 7.54
CA GLY A 19 -31.91 32.49 7.48
C GLY A 19 -31.62 31.29 6.59
N VAL A 20 -31.22 31.56 5.35
CA VAL A 20 -30.58 30.55 4.52
C VAL A 20 -29.30 30.19 5.28
N ALA A 21 -29.26 29.00 5.87
CA ALA A 21 -28.03 28.45 6.40
C ALA A 21 -27.05 28.42 5.22
N GLN A 22 -26.09 29.35 5.22
CA GLN A 22 -24.98 29.26 4.29
C GLN A 22 -24.31 27.93 4.56
N ALA A 23 -24.32 27.06 3.55
CA ALA A 23 -23.51 25.85 3.55
C ALA A 23 -22.09 26.32 3.86
N GLN A 24 -21.63 26.02 5.06
CA GLN A 24 -20.27 26.28 5.46
C GLN A 24 -19.41 25.49 4.48
N GLU A 25 -18.66 26.21 3.63
CA GLU A 25 -17.70 25.58 2.73
C GLU A 25 -16.85 24.65 3.57
N THR A 26 -16.97 23.35 3.32
CA THR A 26 -16.17 22.33 3.98
C THR A 26 -14.73 22.57 3.54
N GLY A 27 -13.98 23.30 4.36
CA GLY A 27 -12.58 23.60 4.13
C GLY A 27 -11.81 22.30 3.93
N VAL A 28 -11.29 22.10 2.72
CA VAL A 28 -10.48 20.92 2.40
C VAL A 28 -9.11 21.15 3.06
N GLY A 29 -8.89 20.50 4.21
CA GLY A 29 -7.56 20.46 4.81
C GLY A 29 -6.54 19.81 3.88
N TYR A 30 -5.25 20.09 4.09
CA TYR A 30 -4.16 19.40 3.41
C TYR A 30 -4.32 17.88 3.59
N GLY A 31 -4.64 17.17 2.50
CA GLY A 31 -4.78 15.71 2.51
C GLY A 31 -6.04 15.15 1.83
N GLY A 32 -6.98 15.97 1.35
CA GLY A 32 -8.11 15.47 0.55
C GLY A 32 -9.01 14.47 1.30
N GLY A 33 -9.15 14.64 2.61
CA GLY A 33 -9.73 13.63 3.51
C GLY A 33 -11.26 13.58 3.58
N THR A 34 -11.98 14.35 2.75
CA THR A 34 -13.45 14.30 2.76
C THR A 34 -13.91 13.38 1.62
N PRO A 35 -14.52 12.22 1.92
CA PRO A 35 -15.10 11.36 0.90
C PRO A 35 -16.01 12.11 -0.06
N GLY A 36 -15.87 11.85 -1.37
CA GLY A 36 -16.74 12.43 -2.39
C GLY A 36 -16.41 13.86 -2.84
N THR A 37 -15.33 14.49 -2.36
CA THR A 37 -14.94 15.84 -2.81
C THR A 37 -14.03 15.85 -4.05
N ALA A 38 -13.73 14.68 -4.63
CA ALA A 38 -12.92 14.59 -5.84
C ALA A 38 -13.74 14.97 -7.08
N SER A 39 -13.20 15.87 -7.91
CA SER A 39 -13.86 16.30 -9.16
C SER A 39 -13.84 15.20 -10.21
N ASN A 40 -15.00 14.93 -10.84
CA ASN A 40 -15.20 13.84 -11.81
C ASN A 40 -14.98 12.42 -11.26
N PHE A 41 -15.05 12.23 -9.94
CA PHE A 41 -15.02 10.91 -9.29
C PHE A 41 -16.23 10.77 -8.36
N ARG A 42 -16.66 9.53 -8.15
CA ARG A 42 -17.67 9.16 -7.15
C ARG A 42 -17.12 8.04 -6.28
N LEU A 43 -17.23 8.18 -4.97
CA LEU A 43 -16.95 7.07 -4.05
C LEU A 43 -18.01 5.98 -4.27
N VAL A 44 -17.57 4.77 -4.63
CA VAL A 44 -18.44 3.60 -4.80
C VAL A 44 -18.56 2.80 -3.51
N GLY A 45 -17.43 2.54 -2.85
CA GLY A 45 -17.34 1.82 -1.58
C GLY A 45 -15.93 1.95 -1.01
N HIS A 46 -15.76 1.57 0.25
CA HIS A 46 -14.44 1.55 0.88
C HIS A 46 -14.35 0.51 2.00
N SER A 47 -13.15 -0.01 2.22
CA SER A 47 -12.83 -0.82 3.40
C SER A 47 -11.84 -0.03 4.27
N PRO A 48 -12.07 0.13 5.59
CA PRO A 48 -11.09 0.77 6.46
C PRO A 48 -9.88 -0.13 6.72
N LEU A 49 -9.86 -1.37 6.20
CA LEU A 49 -8.78 -2.34 6.39
C LEU A 49 -8.51 -2.64 7.87
N ALA A 50 -9.59 -2.70 8.67
CA ALA A 50 -9.62 -2.72 10.15
C ALA A 50 -8.92 -1.53 10.83
N GLY A 51 -8.83 -0.39 10.16
CA GLY A 51 -8.24 0.82 10.73
C GLY A 51 -6.73 0.67 11.00
N ARG A 52 -6.04 -0.24 10.31
CA ARG A 52 -4.62 -0.55 10.59
C ARG A 52 -3.64 0.54 10.17
N GLY A 53 -4.07 1.50 9.34
CA GLY A 53 -3.19 2.54 8.78
C GLY A 53 -2.06 1.96 7.91
N MET A 54 -1.09 2.81 7.55
CA MET A 54 0.21 2.40 6.96
C MET A 54 0.14 1.40 5.79
N ASN A 55 -0.93 1.40 5.00
CA ASN A 55 -1.07 0.52 3.85
C ASN A 55 0.01 0.82 2.81
N ALA A 56 0.55 -0.23 2.20
CA ALA A 56 1.51 -0.16 1.11
C ALA A 56 0.81 -0.34 -0.25
N ALA A 57 1.58 -0.52 -1.33
CA ALA A 57 1.02 -0.63 -2.67
C ALA A 57 0.02 -1.80 -2.77
N PRO A 58 -1.17 -1.61 -3.36
CA PRO A 58 -2.09 -2.69 -3.63
C PRO A 58 -1.71 -3.43 -4.92
N ALA A 59 -2.15 -4.69 -5.03
CA ALA A 59 -2.20 -5.42 -6.30
C ALA A 59 -3.55 -6.13 -6.45
N ILE A 60 -4.02 -6.27 -7.69
CA ILE A 60 -5.38 -6.76 -7.98
C ILE A 60 -5.29 -8.07 -8.77
N TYR A 61 -6.07 -9.06 -8.37
CA TYR A 61 -6.31 -10.29 -9.14
C TYR A 61 -7.80 -10.61 -9.12
N ARG A 62 -8.47 -10.48 -10.27
CA ARG A 62 -9.94 -10.58 -10.38
C ARG A 62 -10.61 -9.59 -9.40
N ASN A 63 -11.53 -10.05 -8.57
CA ASN A 63 -12.19 -9.29 -7.51
C ASN A 63 -11.36 -9.17 -6.22
N PHE A 64 -10.18 -9.79 -6.13
CA PHE A 64 -9.36 -9.72 -4.93
C PHE A 64 -8.32 -8.59 -5.01
N VAL A 65 -8.19 -7.84 -3.93
CA VAL A 65 -7.15 -6.82 -3.75
C VAL A 65 -6.23 -7.25 -2.61
N TYR A 66 -4.94 -7.38 -2.90
CA TYR A 66 -3.89 -7.64 -1.92
C TYR A 66 -3.28 -6.32 -1.51
N VAL A 67 -3.31 -6.00 -0.22
CA VAL A 67 -2.82 -4.73 0.30
C VAL A 67 -1.66 -4.99 1.25
N GLY A 68 -0.45 -4.63 0.83
CA GLY A 68 0.74 -4.69 1.68
C GLY A 68 0.68 -3.72 2.86
N ASN A 69 1.69 -3.78 3.72
CA ASN A 69 1.82 -2.90 4.88
C ASN A 69 3.24 -2.32 4.96
N ARG A 70 3.31 -1.02 5.24
CA ARG A 70 4.55 -0.27 5.42
C ARG A 70 5.19 -0.51 6.79
N THR A 71 4.45 -1.12 7.72
CA THR A 71 4.91 -1.48 9.05
C THR A 71 5.32 -2.97 9.15
N ASP A 72 5.65 -3.43 10.36
CA ASP A 72 6.09 -4.78 10.69
C ASP A 72 5.24 -5.40 11.83
N ALA A 73 5.56 -6.61 12.27
CA ALA A 73 4.87 -7.26 13.41
C ALA A 73 5.44 -6.94 14.79
N SER A 74 6.16 -5.83 14.94
CA SER A 74 6.64 -5.38 16.24
C SER A 74 5.55 -4.63 17.02
N ASP A 75 5.82 -4.43 18.30
CA ASP A 75 5.09 -3.57 19.24
C ASP A 75 5.81 -2.23 19.48
N TYR A 76 6.72 -1.86 18.58
CA TYR A 76 7.56 -0.68 18.73
C TYR A 76 6.76 0.60 18.47
N CYS A 77 6.87 1.59 19.38
CA CYS A 77 6.21 2.88 19.23
C CYS A 77 7.11 3.92 18.58
N ALA A 78 6.51 4.89 17.89
CA ALA A 78 7.21 6.14 17.58
C ALA A 78 7.64 6.82 18.91
N GLY A 79 8.94 7.07 19.09
CA GLY A 79 9.45 7.73 20.31
C GLY A 79 9.98 6.81 21.41
N GLY A 80 10.03 5.49 21.20
CA GLY A 80 10.70 4.55 22.13
C GLY A 80 9.84 4.01 23.27
N GLU A 81 8.55 4.29 23.28
CA GLU A 81 7.58 3.56 24.10
C GLU A 81 7.47 2.09 23.61
N THR A 82 7.09 1.17 24.50
CA THR A 82 7.07 -0.29 24.24
C THR A 82 5.76 -0.96 24.64
N GLN A 83 4.70 -0.19 24.93
CA GLN A 83 3.40 -0.72 25.32
C GLN A 83 2.28 -0.05 24.54
N GLY A 84 1.30 -0.85 24.10
CA GLY A 84 0.08 -0.35 23.44
C GLY A 84 0.23 0.06 21.98
N CYS A 85 1.37 -0.18 21.34
CA CYS A 85 1.65 0.18 19.94
C CYS A 85 1.74 -1.02 19.01
N GLU A 86 1.10 -2.14 19.34
CA GLU A 86 1.07 -3.30 18.45
C GLU A 86 0.53 -2.90 17.08
N HIS A 87 1.30 -3.18 16.04
CA HIS A 87 0.85 -2.98 14.68
C HIS A 87 -0.25 -3.97 14.31
N ARG A 88 -1.48 -3.47 14.24
CA ARG A 88 -2.65 -4.29 13.92
C ARG A 88 -2.57 -4.88 12.51
N ARG A 89 -2.57 -6.20 12.39
CA ARG A 89 -2.62 -6.94 11.09
C ARG A 89 -1.57 -6.44 10.08
N PRO A 90 -0.27 -6.59 10.39
CA PRO A 90 0.83 -6.02 9.61
C PRO A 90 1.20 -6.85 8.37
N GLY A 91 0.46 -7.93 8.09
CA GLY A 91 0.62 -8.75 6.90
C GLY A 91 0.02 -8.12 5.66
N ILE A 92 -0.18 -8.95 4.63
CA ILE A 92 -0.84 -8.53 3.40
C ILE A 92 -2.32 -8.84 3.54
N LEU A 93 -3.18 -7.84 3.64
CA LEU A 93 -4.62 -8.09 3.70
C LEU A 93 -5.13 -8.50 2.34
N ILE A 94 -6.05 -9.46 2.35
CA ILE A 94 -6.80 -9.92 1.19
C ILE A 94 -8.19 -9.32 1.31
N VAL A 95 -8.53 -8.46 0.37
CA VAL A 95 -9.84 -7.81 0.28
C VAL A 95 -10.61 -8.47 -0.85
N ASP A 96 -11.84 -8.89 -0.59
CA ASP A 96 -12.79 -9.24 -1.63
C ASP A 96 -13.59 -7.99 -2.00
N ALA A 97 -13.56 -7.63 -3.28
CA ALA A 97 -14.28 -6.51 -3.87
C ALA A 97 -15.23 -6.99 -4.98
N GLU A 98 -15.80 -8.20 -4.84
CA GLU A 98 -16.86 -8.71 -5.74
C GLU A 98 -18.06 -7.76 -5.75
N ASP A 99 -18.50 -7.29 -4.58
CA ASP A 99 -19.31 -6.08 -4.47
C ASP A 99 -18.40 -4.87 -4.19
N PRO A 100 -18.17 -3.98 -5.17
CA PRO A 100 -17.32 -2.81 -4.97
C PRO A 100 -17.94 -1.75 -4.03
N GLN A 101 -19.23 -1.85 -3.70
CA GLN A 101 -19.87 -0.96 -2.72
C GLN A 101 -19.55 -1.36 -1.28
N GLU A 102 -19.28 -2.65 -1.04
CA GLU A 102 -18.99 -3.20 0.28
C GLU A 102 -17.74 -4.11 0.25
N PRO A 103 -16.54 -3.57 -0.03
CA PRO A 103 -15.32 -4.39 -0.06
C PRO A 103 -14.94 -4.87 1.34
N GLU A 104 -14.70 -6.18 1.49
CA GLU A 104 -14.48 -6.83 2.78
C GLU A 104 -13.07 -7.43 2.90
N VAL A 105 -12.47 -7.32 4.08
CA VAL A 105 -11.23 -8.05 4.36
C VAL A 105 -11.57 -9.50 4.68
N VAL A 106 -11.16 -10.42 3.81
CA VAL A 106 -11.49 -11.85 3.88
C VAL A 106 -10.32 -12.73 4.32
N GLY A 107 -9.12 -12.16 4.46
CA GLY A 107 -7.94 -12.89 4.90
C GLY A 107 -6.70 -12.02 5.05
N GLU A 108 -5.60 -12.65 5.44
CA GLU A 108 -4.29 -12.04 5.59
C GLU A 108 -3.20 -13.06 5.27
N ILE A 109 -2.22 -12.69 4.43
CA ILE A 109 -0.95 -13.40 4.36
C ILE A 109 -0.12 -12.89 5.52
N GLY A 110 0.15 -13.76 6.49
CA GLY A 110 0.96 -13.48 7.68
C GLY A 110 2.31 -14.21 7.67
N ALA A 111 2.85 -14.45 8.86
CA ALA A 111 4.11 -15.17 9.04
C ALA A 111 4.04 -16.60 8.44
N PRO A 112 5.16 -17.14 7.93
CA PRO A 112 6.50 -16.57 7.95
C PRO A 112 6.80 -15.67 6.74
N HIS A 113 5.86 -15.42 5.83
CA HIS A 113 6.15 -14.77 4.54
C HIS A 113 5.73 -13.30 4.46
N ALA A 114 4.96 -12.83 5.43
CA ALA A 114 4.59 -11.44 5.67
C ALA A 114 4.40 -11.25 7.19
N ALA A 115 4.08 -10.04 7.66
CA ALA A 115 3.94 -9.76 9.09
C ALA A 115 5.17 -10.23 9.90
N GLN A 116 6.38 -10.05 9.38
CA GLN A 116 7.60 -10.36 10.11
C GLN A 116 8.06 -9.10 10.85
N VAL A 117 8.70 -9.26 12.00
CA VAL A 117 9.34 -8.14 12.72
C VAL A 117 10.43 -7.52 11.84
N GLY A 118 10.50 -6.19 11.79
CA GLY A 118 11.47 -5.43 11.02
C GLY A 118 11.26 -5.41 9.51
N ILE A 119 10.26 -6.11 8.95
CA ILE A 119 10.07 -6.28 7.51
C ILE A 119 8.73 -5.72 7.03
N THR A 120 8.77 -4.89 5.99
CA THR A 120 7.59 -4.39 5.29
C THR A 120 7.27 -5.21 4.04
N THR A 121 6.00 -5.26 3.66
CA THR A 121 5.53 -5.72 2.34
C THR A 121 5.23 -4.49 1.47
N ARG A 122 6.27 -3.92 0.85
CA ARG A 122 6.23 -2.55 0.31
C ARG A 122 5.52 -2.44 -1.04
N GLU A 123 5.95 -3.26 -1.99
CA GLU A 123 5.45 -3.23 -3.38
C GLU A 123 4.87 -4.58 -3.73
N LEU A 124 3.71 -4.57 -4.38
CA LEU A 124 3.01 -5.77 -4.82
C LEU A 124 2.70 -5.65 -6.31
N ARG A 125 2.84 -6.75 -7.05
CA ARG A 125 2.43 -6.89 -8.46
C ARG A 125 1.77 -8.24 -8.64
N VAL A 126 0.82 -8.32 -9.57
CA VAL A 126 0.23 -9.59 -9.98
C VAL A 126 0.53 -9.78 -11.45
N LEU A 127 0.90 -11.00 -11.83
CA LEU A 127 0.90 -11.50 -13.20
C LEU A 127 -0.34 -12.40 -13.37
N PRO A 128 -1.48 -11.86 -13.85
CA PRO A 128 -2.77 -12.54 -13.77
C PRO A 128 -2.83 -13.87 -14.53
N GLU A 129 -2.20 -13.92 -15.70
CA GLU A 129 -2.17 -15.04 -16.63
C GLU A 129 -1.45 -16.26 -16.03
N ARG A 130 -0.56 -16.00 -15.07
CA ARG A 130 0.18 -17.02 -14.31
C ARG A 130 -0.34 -17.21 -12.89
N LYS A 131 -1.39 -16.47 -12.50
CA LYS A 131 -1.91 -16.44 -11.13
C LYS A 131 -0.79 -16.20 -10.11
N LEU A 132 0.12 -15.28 -10.41
CA LEU A 132 1.33 -15.08 -9.61
C LEU A 132 1.26 -13.74 -8.90
N LEU A 133 1.28 -13.75 -7.57
CA LEU A 133 1.52 -12.56 -6.76
C LEU A 133 3.02 -12.44 -6.48
N ILE A 134 3.54 -11.23 -6.68
CA ILE A 134 4.92 -10.86 -6.45
C ILE A 134 4.92 -9.81 -5.33
N VAL A 135 5.66 -10.07 -4.27
CA VAL A 135 5.74 -9.22 -3.09
C VAL A 135 7.19 -8.83 -2.88
N MET A 136 7.48 -7.53 -2.92
CA MET A 136 8.77 -7.02 -2.50
C MET A 136 8.77 -6.80 -0.99
N THR A 137 9.76 -7.38 -0.31
CA THR A 137 9.99 -7.15 1.11
C THR A 137 11.38 -6.59 1.34
N PHE A 138 11.47 -5.70 2.32
CA PHE A 138 12.74 -5.19 2.82
C PHE A 138 12.54 -4.61 4.21
N ARG A 139 13.65 -4.25 4.85
CA ARG A 139 13.63 -3.64 6.18
C ARG A 139 12.72 -2.41 6.26
N CYS A 140 11.81 -2.46 7.20
CA CYS A 140 10.95 -1.34 7.52
C CYS A 140 11.72 -0.18 8.21
N SER A 141 11.29 1.05 7.97
CA SER A 141 11.87 2.23 8.61
C SER A 141 11.31 2.43 10.03
N ASN A 142 12.15 2.30 11.05
CA ASN A 142 11.82 2.67 12.43
C ASN A 142 11.35 4.13 12.53
N ALA A 143 12.11 5.08 11.97
CA ALA A 143 11.83 6.50 12.08
C ALA A 143 10.53 6.94 11.37
N LEU A 144 10.14 6.26 10.30
CA LEU A 144 8.99 6.67 9.48
C LEU A 144 7.73 5.84 9.77
N HIS A 145 7.89 4.62 10.28
CA HIS A 145 6.82 3.64 10.36
C HIS A 145 6.74 2.94 11.73
N ALA A 146 7.52 3.39 12.71
CA ALA A 146 7.57 2.82 14.06
C ALA A 146 7.96 1.33 14.11
N CYS A 147 8.60 0.79 13.07
CA CYS A 147 9.07 -0.60 13.06
C CYS A 147 10.23 -0.86 14.01
N ALA A 148 10.48 -2.12 14.35
CA ALA A 148 11.63 -2.52 15.14
C ALA A 148 12.95 -1.96 14.56
N PRO A 149 13.84 -1.40 15.40
CA PRO A 149 15.15 -0.94 14.95
C PRO A 149 16.02 -2.13 14.54
N GLY A 150 16.83 -1.94 13.50
CA GLY A 150 17.76 -2.96 13.02
C GLY A 150 18.37 -2.61 11.67
N THR A 151 19.15 -3.54 11.15
CA THR A 151 19.94 -3.43 9.91
C THR A 151 19.41 -4.36 8.83
N ASP A 152 19.84 -4.15 7.57
CA ASP A 152 19.47 -5.05 6.47
C ASP A 152 20.07 -6.47 6.61
N ALA A 153 21.05 -6.66 7.52
CA ALA A 153 21.60 -7.96 7.85
C ALA A 153 20.70 -8.74 8.84
N GLU A 154 20.04 -8.05 9.77
CA GLU A 154 19.07 -8.62 10.71
C GLU A 154 17.71 -8.81 10.03
N PHE A 155 17.32 -7.83 9.21
CA PHE A 155 16.05 -7.78 8.49
C PHE A 155 16.33 -7.71 6.99
N GLY A 156 16.43 -8.89 6.38
CA GLY A 156 16.76 -9.04 4.96
C GLY A 156 15.74 -8.44 3.99
N TYR A 157 15.98 -8.66 2.71
CA TYR A 157 15.09 -8.23 1.62
C TYR A 157 15.05 -9.29 0.53
N ASP A 158 13.90 -9.43 -0.09
CA ASP A 158 13.68 -10.35 -1.20
C ASP A 158 12.42 -9.97 -1.99
N LEU A 159 12.23 -10.66 -3.10
CA LEU A 159 10.95 -10.83 -3.75
C LEU A 159 10.39 -12.19 -3.32
N LYS A 160 9.14 -12.22 -2.87
CA LYS A 160 8.40 -13.46 -2.58
C LYS A 160 7.33 -13.68 -3.63
N PHE A 161 7.16 -14.93 -4.02
CA PHE A 161 6.22 -15.33 -5.05
C PHE A 161 5.15 -16.25 -4.48
N PHE A 162 3.89 -15.98 -4.80
CA PHE A 162 2.75 -16.77 -4.34
C PHE A 162 1.83 -17.16 -5.51
N ASP A 163 1.35 -18.39 -5.47
CA ASP A 163 0.33 -18.94 -6.35
C ASP A 163 -1.07 -18.48 -5.90
N LEU A 164 -1.83 -17.89 -6.81
CA LEU A 164 -3.18 -17.36 -6.66
C LEU A 164 -4.26 -18.30 -7.22
N SER A 165 -3.95 -19.59 -7.41
CA SER A 165 -4.95 -20.59 -7.79
C SER A 165 -6.14 -20.63 -6.83
N ASN A 166 -5.89 -20.40 -5.53
CA ASN A 166 -6.91 -19.99 -4.57
C ASN A 166 -6.57 -18.56 -4.09
N PRO A 167 -7.24 -17.51 -4.60
CA PRO A 167 -6.89 -16.13 -4.27
C PRO A 167 -7.19 -15.73 -2.82
N ARG A 168 -8.05 -16.47 -2.12
CA ARG A 168 -8.29 -16.27 -0.67
C ARG A 168 -7.20 -16.89 0.19
N GLN A 169 -6.41 -17.81 -0.36
CA GLN A 169 -5.31 -18.48 0.34
C GLN A 169 -4.08 -18.61 -0.58
N PRO A 170 -3.38 -17.49 -0.88
CA PRO A 170 -2.17 -17.52 -1.69
C PRO A 170 -1.12 -18.46 -1.11
N ARG A 171 -0.57 -19.34 -1.94
CA ARG A 171 0.42 -20.34 -1.51
C ARG A 171 1.81 -19.88 -1.91
N PHE A 172 2.73 -19.80 -0.95
CA PHE A 172 4.13 -19.48 -1.22
C PHE A 172 4.76 -20.47 -2.21
N ILE A 173 5.55 -19.96 -3.14
CA ILE A 173 6.30 -20.75 -4.14
C ILE A 173 7.78 -20.70 -3.80
N SER A 174 8.37 -19.50 -3.85
CA SER A 174 9.79 -19.26 -3.68
C SER A 174 10.06 -17.81 -3.29
N SER A 175 11.30 -17.54 -2.89
CA SER A 175 11.82 -16.18 -2.75
C SER A 175 13.11 -16.00 -3.54
N TYR A 176 13.41 -14.74 -3.87
CA TYR A 176 14.59 -14.35 -4.63
C TYR A 176 15.19 -13.09 -4.02
N VAL A 177 16.47 -13.14 -3.65
CA VAL A 177 17.24 -11.96 -3.26
C VAL A 177 17.84 -11.35 -4.53
N PRO A 178 17.44 -10.13 -4.93
CA PRO A 178 18.05 -9.48 -6.08
C PRO A 178 19.55 -9.39 -5.93
N THR A 179 20.28 -9.89 -6.92
CA THR A 179 21.72 -10.06 -6.88
C THR A 179 22.30 -9.56 -8.21
N SER A 180 23.31 -8.70 -8.14
CA SER A 180 24.00 -8.18 -9.34
C SER A 180 24.78 -9.28 -10.04
N LYS A 181 25.21 -9.03 -11.28
CA LYS A 181 26.09 -9.94 -12.03
C LYS A 181 27.40 -10.24 -11.29
N ALA A 182 27.87 -9.31 -10.45
CA ALA A 182 29.04 -9.48 -9.60
C ALA A 182 28.80 -10.37 -8.36
N GLY A 183 27.58 -10.90 -8.19
CA GLY A 183 27.22 -11.75 -7.05
C GLY A 183 26.89 -10.97 -5.78
N MET A 184 26.68 -9.65 -5.87
CA MET A 184 26.38 -8.81 -4.71
C MET A 184 24.87 -8.68 -4.51
N PRO A 185 24.32 -8.96 -3.31
CA PRO A 185 22.94 -8.65 -2.99
C PRO A 185 22.66 -7.15 -3.15
N VAL A 186 21.54 -6.81 -3.80
CA VAL A 186 21.13 -5.44 -4.08
C VAL A 186 19.71 -5.22 -3.57
N LYS A 187 19.54 -4.31 -2.61
CA LYS A 187 18.23 -4.02 -2.04
C LYS A 187 17.36 -3.22 -3.03
N PRO A 188 16.22 -3.76 -3.48
CA PRO A 188 15.30 -3.00 -4.32
C PRO A 188 14.46 -2.02 -3.48
N HIS A 189 13.87 -1.01 -4.14
CA HIS A 189 12.90 -0.11 -3.50
C HIS A 189 11.58 -0.01 -4.26
N GLU A 190 11.62 -0.11 -5.59
CA GLU A 190 10.42 -0.15 -6.43
C GLU A 190 10.53 -1.25 -7.48
N MET A 191 9.38 -1.73 -7.97
CA MET A 191 9.34 -2.68 -9.08
C MET A 191 8.28 -2.34 -10.12
N HIS A 192 8.63 -2.59 -11.38
CA HIS A 192 7.72 -2.59 -12.51
C HIS A 192 7.67 -3.99 -13.13
N LEU A 193 6.46 -4.51 -13.31
CA LEU A 193 6.21 -5.78 -13.99
C LEU A 193 5.92 -5.50 -15.46
N TRP A 194 6.72 -6.09 -16.34
CA TRP A 194 6.55 -6.00 -17.78
C TRP A 194 6.24 -7.38 -18.37
N THR A 195 5.13 -7.48 -19.08
CA THR A 195 4.78 -8.66 -19.88
C THR A 195 5.13 -8.40 -21.34
N ASP A 196 5.86 -9.32 -21.95
CA ASP A 196 6.29 -9.15 -23.34
C ASP A 196 5.09 -9.22 -24.29
N PRO A 197 4.80 -8.17 -25.08
CA PRO A 197 3.64 -8.13 -25.96
C PRO A 197 3.77 -9.10 -27.15
N VAL A 198 4.98 -9.53 -27.49
CA VAL A 198 5.27 -10.46 -28.60
C VAL A 198 5.38 -11.89 -28.08
N ASN A 199 5.93 -12.07 -26.88
CA ASN A 199 6.03 -13.37 -26.22
C ASN A 199 5.23 -13.40 -24.92
N ARG A 200 3.96 -13.80 -24.97
CA ARG A 200 3.09 -13.88 -23.78
C ARG A 200 3.60 -14.84 -22.68
N ASN A 201 4.58 -15.68 -22.98
CA ASN A 201 5.20 -16.52 -21.97
C ASN A 201 6.26 -15.79 -21.15
N ARG A 202 6.71 -14.60 -21.61
CA ARG A 202 7.79 -13.86 -20.98
C ARG A 202 7.28 -12.74 -20.07
N ALA A 203 7.77 -12.74 -18.85
CA ALA A 203 7.51 -11.68 -17.87
C ALA A 203 8.82 -11.26 -17.19
N LEU A 204 9.08 -9.95 -17.18
CA LEU A 204 10.26 -9.34 -16.58
C LEU A 204 9.88 -8.46 -15.39
N LEU A 205 10.75 -8.43 -14.39
CA LEU A 205 10.72 -7.41 -13.34
C LEU A 205 11.88 -6.43 -13.54
N TYR A 206 11.53 -5.15 -13.57
CA TYR A 206 12.47 -4.05 -13.49
C TYR A 206 12.49 -3.57 -12.04
N LEU A 207 13.64 -3.69 -11.40
CA LEU A 207 13.85 -3.38 -9.98
C LEU A 207 14.73 -2.14 -9.88
N SER A 208 14.19 -1.06 -9.31
CA SER A 208 15.00 0.11 -8.99
C SER A 208 15.61 -0.04 -7.61
N THR A 209 16.82 0.49 -7.45
CA THR A 209 17.52 0.50 -6.17
C THR A 209 17.87 1.95 -5.84
N PRO A 210 17.74 2.41 -4.59
CA PRO A 210 17.89 3.82 -4.23
C PRO A 210 19.38 4.23 -4.12
N SER A 211 20.25 3.58 -4.89
CA SER A 211 21.70 3.70 -4.81
C SER A 211 22.22 4.82 -5.73
N GLY A 212 22.95 5.78 -5.15
CA GLY A 212 23.75 6.75 -5.89
C GLY A 212 25.10 6.22 -6.38
N SER A 213 25.36 4.92 -6.21
CA SER A 213 26.63 4.30 -6.61
C SER A 213 26.86 4.38 -8.12
N LYS A 214 28.11 4.62 -8.52
CA LYS A 214 28.56 4.45 -9.91
C LYS A 214 29.27 3.11 -10.15
N ASP A 215 29.51 2.34 -9.09
CA ASP A 215 30.12 1.01 -9.15
C ASP A 215 29.19 0.05 -9.92
N PRO A 216 29.65 -0.55 -11.04
CA PRO A 216 28.85 -1.50 -11.81
C PRO A 216 28.47 -2.76 -11.01
N ALA A 217 29.21 -3.13 -9.95
CA ALA A 217 28.83 -4.24 -9.07
C ALA A 217 27.61 -3.93 -8.20
N ARG A 218 27.19 -2.65 -8.13
CA ARG A 218 26.09 -2.13 -7.32
C ARG A 218 25.09 -1.35 -8.19
N PRO A 219 24.35 -2.04 -9.07
CA PRO A 219 23.47 -1.40 -10.04
C PRO A 219 22.30 -0.64 -9.40
N ASN A 220 21.84 0.43 -10.04
CA ASN A 220 20.62 1.16 -9.67
C ASN A 220 19.36 0.71 -10.44
N LEU A 221 19.54 -0.12 -11.48
CA LEU A 221 18.50 -0.91 -12.13
C LEU A 221 18.95 -2.36 -12.26
N LEU A 222 18.09 -3.30 -11.85
CA LEU A 222 18.20 -4.72 -12.16
C LEU A 222 16.98 -5.16 -12.97
N VAL A 223 17.19 -5.96 -14.01
CA VAL A 223 16.12 -6.60 -14.79
C VAL A 223 16.26 -8.10 -14.66
N VAL A 224 15.20 -8.74 -14.19
CA VAL A 224 15.15 -10.19 -14.01
C VAL A 224 13.97 -10.80 -14.73
N ASP A 225 14.13 -12.03 -15.22
CA ASP A 225 13.09 -12.83 -15.82
C ASP A 225 12.42 -13.69 -14.74
N ILE A 226 11.09 -13.64 -14.69
CA ILE A 226 10.27 -14.39 -13.73
C ILE A 226 9.30 -15.36 -14.41
N SER A 227 9.48 -15.61 -15.71
CA SER A 227 8.54 -16.33 -16.57
C SER A 227 8.15 -17.69 -16.02
N ASP A 228 9.13 -18.43 -15.50
CA ASP A 228 8.94 -19.82 -15.06
C ASP A 228 8.66 -19.96 -13.55
N VAL A 229 8.72 -18.87 -12.79
CA VAL A 229 8.58 -18.90 -11.32
C VAL A 229 7.24 -19.47 -10.89
N HIS A 230 6.16 -19.19 -11.64
CA HIS A 230 4.83 -19.73 -11.36
C HIS A 230 4.77 -21.26 -11.37
N ALA A 231 5.69 -21.91 -12.10
CA ALA A 231 5.84 -23.35 -12.21
C ALA A 231 6.98 -23.90 -11.33
N GLY A 232 7.53 -23.08 -10.42
CA GLY A 232 8.68 -23.45 -9.57
C GLY A 232 10.05 -23.24 -10.22
N GLY A 233 10.10 -22.58 -11.39
CA GLY A 233 11.35 -22.16 -12.00
C GLY A 233 12.10 -21.10 -11.20
N GLN A 234 13.35 -20.86 -11.59
CA GLN A 234 14.18 -19.83 -10.96
C GLN A 234 13.93 -18.45 -11.57
N VAL A 235 14.30 -17.41 -10.81
CA VAL A 235 14.42 -16.06 -11.35
C VAL A 235 15.76 -15.95 -12.05
N GLU A 236 15.77 -15.45 -13.28
CA GLU A 236 17.00 -15.32 -14.08
C GLU A 236 17.42 -13.87 -14.24
N HIS A 237 18.72 -13.60 -14.13
CA HIS A 237 19.25 -12.26 -14.38
C HIS A 237 19.27 -11.95 -15.88
N VAL A 238 18.69 -10.81 -16.29
CA VAL A 238 18.63 -10.40 -17.70
C VAL A 238 19.59 -9.24 -17.98
N ALA A 239 19.52 -8.17 -17.18
CA ALA A 239 20.32 -6.97 -17.38
C ALA A 239 20.48 -6.17 -16.09
N GLU A 240 21.52 -5.35 -16.03
CA GLU A 240 21.74 -4.39 -14.95
C GLU A 240 22.37 -3.10 -15.50
N ALA A 241 22.12 -1.98 -14.84
CA ALA A 241 22.67 -0.69 -15.25
C ALA A 241 22.74 0.32 -14.09
N ASN A 242 23.55 1.36 -14.31
CA ASN A 242 23.58 2.59 -13.50
C ASN A 242 23.19 3.77 -14.37
N PHE A 243 22.15 4.51 -13.98
CA PHE A 243 21.69 5.74 -14.64
C PHE A 243 22.01 7.02 -13.86
N ASN A 244 22.92 6.94 -12.89
CA ASN A 244 23.34 8.10 -12.12
C ASN A 244 24.20 9.02 -13.01
N PRO A 245 23.94 10.34 -13.05
CA PRO A 245 24.79 11.31 -13.76
C PRO A 245 26.20 11.37 -13.16
#